data_AF-A0A9D1DIC8-F1
#
_entry.id   AF-A0A9D1DIC8-F1
#
_cell.length_a   1.000
_cell.length_b   1.000
_cell.length_c   1.000
_cell.angle_alpha   90.00
_cell.angle_beta   90.00
_cell.angle_gamma   90.00
#
_symmetry.space_group_name_H-M   'P 1'
#
loop_
_entity.id
_entity.type
_entity.pdbx_description
1 polymer ?
#
loop_
_entity_poly.entity_id
_entity_poly.type
_entity_poly.pdbx_seq_one_letter_code
_entity_poly.pdbx_strand_id
1 'polypeptide(L)'
;MSETMNLASKYAKRVDERFSRESQAMLALNNDYNFTGVRTVNVYSIPTVAMSDYSRSGDHRYGTPNDLTRNIQTLTVGRDRAFTFIIDRGDRAQSQMVMDAGKALARQLKEVWVPEFDAYVFRKLAAEATARGNFGSEEATKDNAYELFLQAMEQLGNRNVPDKGRVAFCSYRFANLLKQDPAFMKYGDSSQEMLIKGVIGEVDGCKIVKVPSGRLPSGCAFLLTHPMAATAPRQLEEYKTHSDPPGISGFLVEGRVVYDCFVLAEKADAIYYHGNQPVLRQLNVTAAQTGAGKVTVLLNPGTPEDGCSWSYKVGDAAETVTYDGTVSGFTALPASGTEIATAGKKFLTVVELNSESKARAVGVVKLA
;
A
#
# COMPACT_ATOMS: atom_id res chain seq x y z
N MET A 1 50.82 24.21 -32.01
CA MET A 1 50.12 23.53 -30.90
C MET A 1 48.84 23.00 -31.47
N SER A 2 48.70 21.67 -31.60
CA SER A 2 47.52 21.05 -32.19
C SER A 2 46.35 21.23 -31.24
N GLU A 3 45.25 21.80 -31.74
CA GLU A 3 43.97 21.80 -31.03
C GLU A 3 43.55 20.35 -30.80
N THR A 4 43.52 19.97 -29.52
CA THR A 4 43.01 18.70 -29.03
C THR A 4 41.53 18.63 -29.41
N MET A 5 41.23 17.91 -30.50
CA MET A 5 39.88 17.47 -30.85
C MET A 5 39.24 16.85 -29.61
N ASN A 6 38.19 17.47 -29.08
CA ASN A 6 37.31 16.81 -28.12
C ASN A 6 36.61 15.66 -28.86
N LEU A 7 37.05 14.43 -28.58
CA LEU A 7 36.46 13.21 -29.13
C LEU A 7 34.95 13.18 -28.79
N ALA A 8 34.13 12.94 -29.81
CA ALA A 8 32.72 12.64 -29.61
C ALA A 8 32.56 11.44 -28.67
N SER A 9 32.15 11.69 -27.43
CA SER A 9 31.86 10.65 -26.45
C SER A 9 30.65 9.85 -26.91
N LYS A 10 30.90 8.63 -27.40
CA LYS A 10 29.87 7.70 -27.84
C LYS A 10 29.11 7.18 -26.62
N TYR A 11 27.91 7.71 -26.37
CA TYR A 11 27.01 7.21 -25.33
C TYR A 11 26.54 5.79 -25.68
N ALA A 12 26.44 4.93 -24.66
CA ALA A 12 25.96 3.56 -24.82
C ALA A 12 24.48 3.56 -25.23
N LYS A 13 24.11 2.70 -26.20
CA LYS A 13 22.72 2.54 -26.67
C LYS A 13 21.79 1.87 -25.64
N ARG A 14 22.34 1.32 -24.56
CA ARG A 14 21.60 0.66 -23.48
C ARG A 14 21.52 1.62 -22.29
N VAL A 15 20.31 1.83 -21.78
CA VAL A 15 20.09 2.53 -20.51
C VAL A 15 20.39 1.57 -19.38
N ASP A 16 21.04 2.07 -18.34
CA ASP A 16 21.09 1.38 -17.05
C ASP A 16 19.72 1.51 -16.36
N GLU A 17 18.91 0.46 -16.42
CA GLU A 17 17.54 0.46 -15.90
C GLU A 17 17.53 0.08 -14.42
N ARG A 18 16.70 0.76 -13.62
CA ARG A 18 16.58 0.40 -12.20
C ARG A 18 15.91 -0.96 -12.09
N PHE A 19 16.25 -1.72 -11.05
CA PHE A 19 15.56 -2.98 -10.76
C PHE A 19 14.06 -2.74 -10.60
N SER A 20 13.26 -3.43 -11.43
CA SER A 20 11.80 -3.36 -11.37
C SER A 20 11.20 -4.77 -11.23
N ARG A 21 10.01 -4.82 -10.63
CA ARG A 21 9.24 -6.05 -10.45
C ARG A 21 7.78 -5.77 -10.71
N GLU A 22 7.10 -6.78 -11.24
CA GLU A 22 5.65 -6.80 -11.34
C GLU A 22 4.98 -6.64 -9.97
N SER A 23 3.69 -6.28 -9.98
CA SER A 23 2.91 -6.04 -8.76
C SER A 23 2.74 -7.36 -8.01
N GLN A 24 3.19 -7.40 -6.76
CA GLN A 24 3.02 -8.56 -5.88
C GLN A 24 1.70 -8.48 -5.11
N ALA A 25 1.14 -7.27 -4.95
CA ALA A 25 -0.15 -7.07 -4.28
C ALA A 25 -1.31 -7.76 -5.00
N MET A 26 -1.22 -7.99 -6.32
CA MET A 26 -2.27 -8.71 -7.06
C MET A 26 -2.48 -10.15 -6.58
N LEU A 27 -1.49 -10.76 -5.93
CA LEU A 27 -1.64 -12.08 -5.32
C LEU A 27 -2.47 -12.05 -4.02
N ALA A 28 -2.63 -10.87 -3.41
CA ALA A 28 -3.40 -10.67 -2.17
C ALA A 28 -4.88 -10.40 -2.41
N LEU A 29 -5.31 -10.18 -3.65
CA LEU A 29 -6.55 -9.50 -3.98
C LEU A 29 -7.45 -10.34 -4.88
N ASN A 30 -8.77 -10.12 -4.77
CA ASN A 30 -9.75 -10.58 -5.76
C ASN A 30 -10.17 -9.47 -6.72
N ASN A 31 -10.67 -9.87 -7.88
CA ASN A 31 -11.21 -8.99 -8.92
C ASN A 31 -12.73 -9.13 -9.05
N ASP A 32 -13.40 -9.52 -7.97
CA ASP A 32 -14.83 -9.90 -8.01
C ASP A 32 -15.76 -8.69 -8.16
N TYR A 33 -15.28 -7.49 -7.85
CA TYR A 33 -16.07 -6.26 -7.89
C TYR A 33 -15.60 -5.33 -9.01
N ASN A 34 -16.51 -5.02 -9.94
CA ASN A 34 -16.23 -4.12 -11.05
C ASN A 34 -16.74 -2.69 -10.73
N PHE A 35 -15.86 -1.70 -10.88
CA PHE A 35 -16.14 -0.28 -10.60
C PHE A 35 -16.28 0.55 -11.90
N THR A 36 -16.55 -0.10 -13.04
CA THR A 36 -16.69 0.58 -14.34
C THR A 36 -17.87 1.55 -14.31
N GLY A 37 -17.61 2.84 -14.55
CA GLY A 37 -18.63 3.89 -14.69
C GLY A 37 -19.23 4.43 -13.38
N VAL A 38 -18.90 3.88 -12.22
CA VAL A 38 -19.42 4.33 -10.91
C VAL A 38 -18.30 4.50 -9.88
N ARG A 39 -18.24 5.66 -9.21
CA ARG A 39 -17.22 5.95 -8.19
C ARG A 39 -17.45 5.20 -6.88
N THR A 40 -18.66 4.68 -6.68
CA THR A 40 -19.09 4.02 -5.46
C THR A 40 -19.79 2.70 -5.79
N VAL A 41 -19.41 1.62 -5.12
CA VAL A 41 -20.08 0.33 -5.17
C VAL A 41 -20.53 -0.03 -3.76
N ASN A 42 -21.80 -0.40 -3.60
CA ASN A 42 -22.34 -0.88 -2.33
C ASN A 42 -22.26 -2.42 -2.29
N VAL A 43 -21.60 -2.95 -1.27
CA VAL A 43 -21.55 -4.38 -1.00
C VAL A 43 -22.52 -4.70 0.14
N TYR A 44 -23.42 -5.65 -0.09
CA TYR A 44 -24.33 -6.13 0.94
C TYR A 44 -23.70 -7.29 1.71
N SER A 45 -23.79 -7.26 3.04
CA SER A 45 -23.65 -8.46 3.87
C SER A 45 -24.97 -8.80 4.55
N ILE A 46 -25.26 -10.10 4.60
CA ILE A 46 -26.47 -10.63 5.23
C ILE A 46 -26.00 -11.37 6.48
N PRO A 47 -26.34 -10.89 7.70
CA PRO A 47 -25.96 -11.55 8.94
C PRO A 47 -26.68 -12.89 9.08
N THR A 48 -26.13 -13.78 9.90
CA THR A 48 -26.78 -15.04 10.28
C THR A 48 -27.59 -14.86 11.56
N VAL A 49 -28.58 -15.73 11.76
CA VAL A 49 -29.38 -15.79 12.99
C VAL A 49 -28.85 -16.90 13.88
N ALA A 50 -28.81 -16.67 15.19
CA ALA A 50 -28.39 -17.67 16.17
C ALA A 50 -29.32 -18.90 16.13
N MET A 51 -28.74 -20.08 16.28
CA MET A 51 -29.52 -21.32 16.37
C MET A 51 -30.20 -21.41 17.74
N SER A 52 -31.46 -21.81 17.76
CA SER A 52 -32.21 -22.09 18.99
C SER A 52 -32.66 -23.54 19.04
N ASP A 53 -32.82 -24.08 20.24
CA ASP A 53 -33.30 -25.44 20.43
C ASP A 53 -34.74 -25.59 19.93
N TYR A 54 -35.00 -26.68 19.20
CA TYR A 54 -36.31 -26.97 18.65
C TYR A 54 -37.30 -27.37 19.74
N SER A 55 -38.39 -26.62 19.89
CA SER A 55 -39.49 -26.99 20.78
C SER A 55 -40.45 -27.97 20.08
N ARG A 56 -40.63 -29.17 20.66
CA ARG A 56 -41.55 -30.19 20.13
C ARG A 56 -43.04 -29.85 20.34
N SER A 57 -43.35 -28.76 21.05
CA SER A 57 -44.71 -28.28 21.34
C SER A 57 -44.81 -26.75 21.26
N GLY A 58 -46.00 -26.22 20.96
CA GLY A 58 -46.26 -24.79 20.75
C GLY A 58 -46.20 -24.35 19.28
N ASP A 59 -46.49 -23.08 19.03
CA ASP A 59 -46.67 -22.49 17.70
C ASP A 59 -45.36 -22.00 17.05
N HIS A 60 -44.35 -21.66 17.85
CA HIS A 60 -43.02 -21.20 17.40
C HIS A 60 -41.94 -22.23 17.69
N ARG A 61 -42.09 -23.42 17.09
CA ARG A 61 -41.22 -24.59 17.34
C ARG A 61 -39.75 -24.38 16.97
N TYR A 62 -39.47 -23.45 16.08
CA TYR A 62 -38.13 -23.10 15.60
C TYR A 62 -37.60 -21.78 16.21
N GLY A 63 -38.27 -21.25 17.24
CA GLY A 63 -37.98 -19.94 17.83
C GLY A 63 -38.83 -18.81 17.25
N THR A 64 -38.64 -17.59 17.78
CA THR A 64 -39.34 -16.39 17.32
C THR A 64 -38.75 -15.90 16.00
N PRO A 65 -39.56 -15.75 14.92
CA PRO A 65 -39.08 -15.20 13.66
C PRO A 65 -38.59 -13.77 13.83
N ASN A 66 -37.37 -13.49 13.38
CA ASN A 66 -36.80 -12.14 13.31
C ASN A 66 -36.50 -11.78 11.86
N ASP A 67 -36.71 -10.52 11.49
CA ASP A 67 -36.35 -10.02 10.16
C ASP A 67 -34.83 -9.92 10.00
N LEU A 68 -34.34 -10.48 8.90
CA LEU A 68 -32.92 -10.46 8.56
C LEU A 68 -32.56 -9.07 8.01
N THR A 69 -31.96 -8.23 8.85
CA THR A 69 -31.52 -6.89 8.46
C THR A 69 -30.27 -6.99 7.57
N ARG A 70 -30.20 -6.20 6.50
CA ARG A 70 -29.03 -6.18 5.59
C ARG A 70 -28.05 -5.10 6.02
N ASN A 71 -26.77 -5.44 6.09
CA ASN A 71 -25.69 -4.47 6.28
C ASN A 71 -25.19 -3.99 4.92
N ILE A 72 -24.89 -2.70 4.80
CA ILE A 72 -24.40 -2.09 3.55
C ILE A 72 -23.01 -1.51 3.82
N GLN A 73 -22.01 -2.01 3.10
CA GLN A 73 -20.67 -1.44 3.05
C GLN A 73 -20.51 -0.64 1.75
N THR A 74 -20.33 0.67 1.86
CA THR A 74 -20.13 1.57 0.72
C THR A 74 -18.64 1.71 0.41
N LEU A 75 -18.22 1.23 -0.76
CA LEU A 75 -16.84 1.30 -1.25
C LEU A 75 -16.72 2.46 -2.25
N THR A 76 -16.05 3.54 -1.86
CA THR A 76 -15.86 4.74 -2.72
C THR A 76 -14.40 4.90 -3.09
N VAL A 77 -14.11 4.92 -4.40
CA VAL A 77 -12.75 5.10 -4.92
C VAL A 77 -12.32 6.54 -4.71
N GLY A 78 -11.29 6.74 -3.88
CA GLY A 78 -10.81 8.07 -3.49
C GLY A 78 -9.51 8.51 -4.15
N ARG A 79 -8.65 7.57 -4.59
CA ARG A 79 -7.29 7.90 -5.04
C ARG A 79 -7.25 8.16 -6.54
N ASP A 80 -6.85 9.38 -6.89
CA ASP A 80 -6.62 9.84 -8.25
C ASP A 80 -5.18 10.33 -8.38
N ARG A 81 -4.35 9.58 -9.11
CA ARG A 81 -2.93 9.86 -9.27
C ARG A 81 -2.63 10.16 -10.73
N ALA A 82 -1.86 11.22 -10.96
CA ALA A 82 -1.36 11.56 -12.29
C ALA A 82 0.15 11.78 -12.30
N PHE A 83 0.76 11.62 -13.48
CA PHE A 83 2.13 12.01 -13.78
C PHE A 83 2.19 12.62 -15.18
N THR A 84 3.15 13.52 -15.38
CA THR A 84 3.44 14.11 -16.68
C THR A 84 4.95 14.32 -16.80
N PHE A 85 5.51 14.08 -17.98
CA PHE A 85 6.89 14.41 -18.29
C PHE A 85 7.06 14.73 -19.78
N ILE A 86 8.10 15.50 -20.06
CA ILE A 86 8.42 16.00 -21.39
C ILE A 86 9.74 15.37 -21.84
N ILE A 87 9.82 15.00 -23.12
CA ILE A 87 11.06 14.59 -23.78
C ILE A 87 11.31 15.57 -24.92
N ASP A 88 12.34 16.40 -24.80
CA ASP A 88 12.73 17.33 -25.87
C ASP A 88 13.28 16.57 -27.10
N ARG A 89 13.01 17.10 -28.29
CA ARG A 89 13.44 16.50 -29.56
C ARG A 89 14.96 16.53 -29.74
N GLY A 90 15.64 17.58 -29.26
CA GLY A 90 17.10 17.70 -29.27
C GLY A 90 17.75 16.60 -28.42
N ASP A 91 17.24 16.41 -27.21
CA ASP A 91 17.71 15.37 -26.29
C ASP A 91 17.43 13.96 -26.83
N ARG A 92 16.29 13.75 -27.49
CA ARG A 92 15.97 12.47 -28.16
C ARG A 92 16.95 12.17 -29.30
N ALA A 93 17.31 13.17 -30.10
CA ALA A 93 18.25 13.03 -31.21
C ALA A 93 19.67 12.77 -30.72
N GLN A 94 20.11 13.49 -29.68
CA GLN A 94 21.43 13.32 -29.06
C GLN A 94 21.56 11.99 -28.30
N SER A 95 20.44 11.44 -27.80
CA SER A 95 20.39 10.15 -27.12
C SER A 95 20.18 8.93 -28.05
N GLN A 96 20.27 9.07 -29.37
CA GLN A 96 20.11 7.95 -30.33
C GLN A 96 18.83 7.11 -30.13
N MET A 97 17.66 7.74 -29.90
CA MET A 97 16.36 7.05 -29.66
C MET A 97 16.28 6.24 -28.36
N VAL A 98 17.21 6.44 -27.43
CA VAL A 98 17.19 5.79 -26.12
C VAL A 98 16.05 6.33 -25.23
N MET A 99 15.68 7.60 -25.43
CA MET A 99 14.53 8.28 -24.82
C MET A 99 13.25 8.09 -25.65
N ASP A 100 12.91 6.85 -26.00
CA ASP A 100 11.65 6.55 -26.67
C ASP A 100 10.48 6.71 -25.67
N ALA A 101 9.45 7.48 -26.06
CA ALA A 101 8.37 7.88 -25.16
C ALA A 101 7.63 6.68 -24.55
N GLY A 102 7.44 5.61 -25.33
CA GLY A 102 6.81 4.38 -24.85
C GLY A 102 7.67 3.62 -23.83
N LYS A 103 9.01 3.62 -24.00
CA LYS A 103 9.92 2.99 -23.03
C LYS A 103 10.02 3.80 -21.75
N ALA A 104 10.03 5.13 -21.86
CA ALA A 104 9.99 6.03 -20.70
C ALA A 104 8.69 5.85 -19.90
N LEU A 105 7.54 5.73 -20.59
CA LEU A 105 6.26 5.41 -19.96
C LEU A 105 6.30 4.06 -19.22
N ALA A 106 6.80 3.02 -19.89
CA ALA A 106 6.92 1.68 -19.28
C ALA A 106 7.80 1.70 -18.02
N ARG A 107 8.89 2.49 -18.02
CA ARG A 107 9.75 2.69 -16.84
C ARG A 107 9.00 3.40 -15.72
N GLN A 108 8.29 4.48 -16.03
CA GLN A 108 7.48 5.20 -15.04
C GLN A 108 6.46 4.27 -14.37
N LEU A 109 5.79 3.41 -15.15
CA LEU A 109 4.84 2.44 -14.61
C LEU A 109 5.53 1.42 -13.70
N LYS A 110 6.62 0.81 -14.17
CA LYS A 110 7.32 -0.27 -13.44
C LYS A 110 8.09 0.21 -12.22
N GLU A 111 8.67 1.41 -12.25
CA GLU A 111 9.57 1.92 -11.22
C GLU A 111 8.89 2.80 -10.19
N VAL A 112 7.80 3.49 -10.55
CA VAL A 112 7.12 4.45 -9.66
C VAL A 112 5.73 3.96 -9.29
N TRP A 113 4.88 3.71 -10.29
CA TRP A 113 3.49 3.41 -10.03
C TRP A 113 3.27 2.03 -9.40
N VAL A 114 3.91 0.97 -9.92
CA VAL A 114 3.77 -0.38 -9.34
C VAL A 114 4.21 -0.43 -7.87
N PRO A 115 5.38 0.11 -7.47
CA PRO A 115 5.75 0.16 -6.06
C PRO A 115 4.81 1.00 -5.20
N GLU A 116 4.30 2.12 -5.70
CA GLU A 116 3.33 2.95 -4.98
C GLU A 116 2.02 2.19 -4.73
N PHE A 117 1.49 1.51 -5.76
CA PHE A 117 0.29 0.71 -5.68
C PHE A 117 0.43 -0.45 -4.68
N ASP A 118 1.51 -1.22 -4.77
CA ASP A 118 1.78 -2.32 -3.85
C ASP A 118 1.89 -1.82 -2.40
N ALA A 119 2.64 -0.73 -2.19
CA ALA A 119 2.80 -0.16 -0.85
C ALA A 119 1.48 0.33 -0.26
N TYR A 120 0.61 0.89 -1.08
CA TYR A 120 -0.72 1.31 -0.66
C TYR A 120 -1.59 0.12 -0.23
N VAL A 121 -1.63 -0.95 -1.05
CA VAL A 121 -2.41 -2.15 -0.74
C VAL A 121 -1.93 -2.80 0.56
N PHE A 122 -0.62 -3.05 0.70
CA PHE A 122 -0.10 -3.72 1.91
C PHE A 122 -0.32 -2.91 3.18
N ARG A 123 -0.25 -1.57 3.11
CA ARG A 123 -0.58 -0.71 4.26
C ARG A 123 -2.05 -0.76 4.63
N LYS A 124 -2.95 -0.72 3.63
CA LYS A 124 -4.39 -0.84 3.87
C LYS A 124 -4.74 -2.17 4.54
N LEU A 125 -4.21 -3.28 4.02
CA LEU A 125 -4.39 -4.59 4.62
C LEU A 125 -3.88 -4.65 6.06
N ALA A 126 -2.66 -4.14 6.31
CA ALA A 126 -2.08 -4.15 7.65
C ALA A 126 -2.83 -3.26 8.65
N ALA A 127 -3.34 -2.10 8.21
CA ALA A 127 -4.14 -1.21 9.05
C ALA A 127 -5.47 -1.86 9.47
N GLU A 128 -6.17 -2.51 8.53
CA GLU A 128 -7.43 -3.22 8.81
C GLU A 128 -7.21 -4.42 9.74
N ALA A 129 -6.14 -5.20 9.52
CA ALA A 129 -5.76 -6.30 10.42
C ALA A 129 -5.48 -5.80 11.84
N THR A 130 -4.76 -4.68 11.98
CA THR A 130 -4.47 -4.05 13.27
C THR A 130 -5.75 -3.57 13.96
N ALA A 131 -6.66 -2.92 13.22
CA ALA A 131 -7.93 -2.42 13.76
C ALA A 131 -8.83 -3.55 14.29
N ARG A 132 -8.72 -4.76 13.73
CA ARG A 132 -9.46 -5.96 14.17
C ARG A 132 -8.74 -6.78 15.26
N GLY A 133 -7.59 -6.30 15.74
CA GLY A 133 -6.76 -7.03 16.72
C GLY A 133 -6.05 -8.27 16.15
N ASN A 134 -5.99 -8.41 14.82
CA ASN A 134 -5.27 -9.49 14.15
C ASN A 134 -3.82 -9.05 13.85
N PHE A 135 -3.08 -8.75 14.92
CA PHE A 135 -1.68 -8.37 14.79
C PHE A 135 -0.79 -9.02 15.86
N GLY A 136 0.48 -9.24 15.49
CA GLY A 136 1.55 -9.64 16.39
C GLY A 136 2.70 -8.63 16.33
N SER A 137 3.31 -8.35 17.47
CA SER A 137 4.40 -7.36 17.61
C SER A 137 5.73 -7.93 18.08
N GLU A 138 5.80 -9.25 18.23
CA GLU A 138 7.00 -9.95 18.65
C GLU A 138 8.11 -9.80 17.60
N GLU A 139 9.35 -9.66 18.06
CA GLU A 139 10.47 -9.56 17.14
C GLU A 139 10.80 -10.95 16.57
N ALA A 140 10.80 -11.05 15.24
CA ALA A 140 11.22 -12.26 14.56
C ALA A 140 12.74 -12.45 14.67
N THR A 141 13.13 -13.61 15.18
CA THR A 141 14.49 -14.12 15.31
C THR A 141 14.63 -15.42 14.52
N LYS A 142 15.83 -15.98 14.47
CA LYS A 142 16.09 -17.27 13.79
C LYS A 142 15.39 -18.46 14.46
N ASP A 143 15.06 -18.35 15.75
CA ASP A 143 14.59 -19.48 16.57
C ASP A 143 13.04 -19.49 16.67
N ASN A 144 12.39 -18.34 16.47
CA ASN A 144 10.92 -18.21 16.57
C ASN A 144 10.22 -17.83 15.25
N ALA A 145 10.94 -17.56 14.15
CA ALA A 145 10.32 -17.08 12.91
C ALA A 145 9.24 -18.02 12.37
N TYR A 146 9.48 -19.34 12.40
CA TYR A 146 8.48 -20.31 11.96
C TYR A 146 7.32 -20.43 12.95
N GLU A 147 7.58 -20.40 14.25
CA GLU A 147 6.54 -20.44 15.29
C GLU A 147 5.58 -19.24 15.17
N LEU A 148 6.10 -18.03 14.97
CA LEU A 148 5.30 -16.82 14.76
C LEU A 148 4.43 -16.92 13.50
N PHE A 149 4.94 -17.55 12.44
CA PHE A 149 4.17 -17.80 11.22
C PHE A 149 3.04 -18.83 11.47
N LEU A 150 3.31 -19.89 12.23
CA LEU A 150 2.30 -20.90 12.57
C LEU A 150 1.21 -20.33 13.49
N GLN A 151 1.56 -19.51 14.48
CA GLN A 151 0.59 -18.81 15.33
C GLN A 151 -0.35 -17.92 14.51
N ALA A 152 0.19 -17.22 13.51
CA ALA A 152 -0.64 -16.45 12.58
C ALA A 152 -1.60 -17.37 11.80
N MET A 153 -1.10 -18.48 11.26
CA MET A 153 -1.92 -19.47 10.54
C MET A 153 -3.01 -20.08 11.43
N GLU A 154 -2.70 -20.38 12.69
CA GLU A 154 -3.64 -20.87 13.70
C GLU A 154 -4.73 -19.83 13.98
N GLN A 155 -4.37 -18.55 14.14
CA GLN A 155 -5.35 -17.49 14.38
C GLN A 155 -6.34 -17.34 13.23
N LEU A 156 -5.88 -17.41 11.97
CA LEU A 156 -6.80 -17.43 10.82
C LEU A 156 -7.62 -18.72 10.75
N GLY A 157 -7.03 -19.87 11.06
CA GLY A 157 -7.71 -21.16 11.10
C GLY A 157 -8.85 -21.20 12.11
N ASN A 158 -8.60 -20.71 13.34
CA ASN A 158 -9.59 -20.61 14.41
C ASN A 158 -10.75 -19.67 14.05
N ARG A 159 -10.56 -18.74 13.10
CA ARG A 159 -11.60 -17.88 12.53
C ARG A 159 -12.27 -18.47 11.27
N ASN A 160 -12.07 -19.75 10.98
CA ASN A 160 -12.61 -20.47 9.83
C ASN A 160 -12.23 -19.89 8.46
N VAL A 161 -11.10 -19.19 8.38
CA VAL A 161 -10.57 -18.76 7.08
C VAL A 161 -10.05 -19.99 6.34
N PRO A 162 -10.33 -20.21 5.05
CA PRO A 162 -9.81 -21.37 4.33
C PRO A 162 -8.27 -21.42 4.33
N ASP A 163 -7.70 -22.62 4.52
CA ASP A 163 -6.24 -22.81 4.49
C ASP A 163 -5.67 -22.68 3.08
N LYS A 164 -6.39 -23.24 2.09
CA LYS A 164 -5.95 -23.23 0.70
C LYS A 164 -6.11 -21.84 0.09
N GLY A 165 -5.02 -21.30 -0.44
CA GLY A 165 -5.02 -20.02 -1.15
C GLY A 165 -4.61 -18.84 -0.29
N ARG A 166 -4.21 -19.07 0.96
CA ARG A 166 -3.54 -18.06 1.78
C ARG A 166 -2.22 -17.64 1.13
N VAL A 167 -1.89 -16.35 1.26
CA VAL A 167 -0.63 -15.79 0.76
C VAL A 167 0.02 -14.98 1.86
N ALA A 168 1.28 -15.29 2.17
CA ALA A 168 2.09 -14.61 3.14
C ALA A 168 3.13 -13.73 2.45
N PHE A 169 2.97 -12.42 2.54
CA PHE A 169 3.93 -11.44 2.04
C PHE A 169 4.93 -11.12 3.13
N CYS A 170 6.17 -11.57 2.98
CA CYS A 170 7.22 -11.38 3.97
C CYS A 170 8.31 -10.43 3.49
N SER A 171 8.92 -9.73 4.44
CA SER A 171 10.15 -8.99 4.16
C SER A 171 11.30 -9.96 3.86
N TYR A 172 12.30 -9.49 3.11
CA TYR A 172 13.52 -10.26 2.86
C TYR A 172 14.26 -10.67 4.15
N ARG A 173 14.20 -9.82 5.18
CA ARG A 173 14.79 -10.12 6.49
C ARG A 173 14.11 -11.33 7.12
N PHE A 174 12.78 -11.30 7.18
CA PHE A 174 11.99 -12.43 7.71
C PHE A 174 12.17 -13.71 6.88
N ALA A 175 12.16 -13.59 5.54
CA ALA A 175 12.42 -14.71 4.64
C ALA A 175 13.78 -15.39 4.89
N ASN A 176 14.82 -14.61 5.22
CA ASN A 176 16.13 -15.15 5.53
C ASN A 176 16.14 -15.86 6.90
N LEU A 177 15.46 -15.31 7.90
CA LEU A 177 15.30 -15.96 9.22
C LEU A 177 14.53 -17.27 9.09
N LEU A 178 13.44 -17.26 8.32
CA LEU A 178 12.62 -18.44 8.05
C LEU A 178 13.42 -19.56 7.38
N LYS A 179 14.35 -19.24 6.48
CA LYS A 179 15.23 -20.24 5.85
C LYS A 179 16.33 -20.77 6.77
N GLN A 180 16.68 -20.03 7.82
CA GLN A 180 17.64 -20.49 8.83
C GLN A 180 16.99 -21.40 9.87
N ASP A 181 15.66 -21.36 9.95
CA ASP A 181 14.88 -22.22 10.84
C ASP A 181 14.88 -23.67 10.29
N PRO A 182 15.43 -24.64 11.05
CA PRO A 182 15.49 -26.03 10.62
C PRO A 182 14.10 -26.68 10.47
N ALA A 183 13.08 -26.18 11.17
CA ALA A 183 11.72 -26.69 11.03
C ALA A 183 11.16 -26.34 9.64
N PHE A 184 11.34 -25.10 9.19
CA PHE A 184 10.89 -24.67 7.86
C PHE A 184 11.53 -25.48 6.74
N MET A 185 12.83 -25.78 6.84
CA MET A 185 13.56 -26.57 5.83
C MET A 185 13.09 -28.03 5.75
N LYS A 186 12.49 -28.57 6.82
CA LYS A 186 12.02 -29.95 6.87
C LYS A 186 10.59 -30.10 6.32
N TYR A 187 9.75 -29.09 6.49
CA TYR A 187 8.32 -29.15 6.19
C TYR A 187 7.88 -28.32 4.97
N GLY A 188 8.72 -27.41 4.47
CA GLY A 188 8.41 -26.58 3.30
C GLY A 188 8.58 -27.33 1.98
N ASP A 189 7.49 -27.51 1.22
CA ASP A 189 7.57 -28.08 -0.13
C ASP A 189 8.08 -27.01 -1.11
N SER A 190 9.24 -27.29 -1.71
CA SER A 190 9.95 -26.38 -2.61
C SER A 190 9.86 -26.88 -4.05
N SER A 191 8.67 -26.79 -4.66
CA SER A 191 8.54 -27.11 -6.09
C SER A 191 9.30 -26.10 -6.97
N GLN A 192 9.99 -26.57 -8.01
CA GLN A 192 10.79 -25.73 -8.93
C GLN A 192 9.95 -24.63 -9.60
N GLU A 193 8.65 -24.85 -9.81
CA GLU A 193 7.75 -23.89 -10.44
C GLU A 193 7.39 -22.70 -9.52
N MET A 194 7.33 -22.91 -8.21
CA MET A 194 7.08 -21.86 -7.22
C MET A 194 8.26 -20.88 -7.14
N LEU A 195 9.50 -21.38 -7.23
CA LEU A 195 10.72 -20.58 -7.26
C LEU A 195 10.73 -19.59 -8.44
N ILE A 196 10.23 -20.00 -9.61
CA ILE A 196 10.15 -19.17 -10.82
C ILE A 196 9.21 -17.96 -10.61
N LYS A 197 8.14 -18.13 -9.84
CA LYS A 197 7.19 -17.04 -9.51
C LYS A 197 7.64 -16.16 -8.34
N GLY A 198 8.87 -16.35 -7.85
CA GLY A 198 9.40 -15.60 -6.70
C GLY A 198 8.80 -15.99 -5.35
N VAL A 199 8.06 -17.12 -5.32
CA VAL A 199 7.55 -17.74 -4.11
C VAL A 199 8.70 -18.54 -3.47
N ILE A 200 8.89 -18.40 -2.17
CA ILE A 200 9.96 -19.08 -1.42
C ILE A 200 9.61 -20.56 -1.26
N GLY A 201 8.34 -20.86 -1.05
CA GLY A 201 7.77 -22.19 -0.87
C GLY A 201 6.30 -22.08 -0.49
N GLU A 202 5.66 -23.23 -0.37
CA GLU A 202 4.32 -23.36 0.17
C GLU A 202 4.37 -24.15 1.47
N VAL A 203 3.72 -23.65 2.51
CA VAL A 203 3.57 -24.33 3.80
C VAL A 203 2.08 -24.43 4.09
N ASP A 204 1.57 -25.65 4.24
CA ASP A 204 0.17 -25.93 4.61
C ASP A 204 -0.87 -25.18 3.75
N GLY A 205 -0.64 -25.08 2.44
CA GLY A 205 -1.54 -24.37 1.51
C GLY A 205 -1.36 -22.85 1.44
N CYS A 206 -0.43 -22.30 2.22
CA CYS A 206 -0.05 -20.89 2.23
C CYS A 206 1.22 -20.62 1.41
N LYS A 207 1.12 -19.72 0.42
CA LYS A 207 2.24 -19.32 -0.44
C LYS A 207 3.04 -18.20 0.19
N ILE A 208 4.35 -18.39 0.36
CA ILE A 208 5.22 -17.39 0.97
C ILE A 208 5.94 -16.59 -0.11
N VAL A 209 5.64 -15.29 -0.20
CA VAL A 209 6.15 -14.37 -1.22
C VAL A 209 7.06 -13.33 -0.57
N LYS A 210 8.30 -13.21 -1.08
CA LYS A 210 9.23 -12.15 -0.65
C LYS A 210 8.90 -10.82 -1.30
N VAL A 211 8.72 -9.79 -0.49
CA VAL A 211 8.45 -8.42 -0.91
C VAL A 211 9.58 -7.50 -0.45
N PRO A 212 10.06 -6.57 -1.30
CA PRO A 212 11.01 -5.55 -0.87
C PRO A 212 10.46 -4.76 0.32
N SER A 213 11.29 -4.50 1.33
CA SER A 213 10.88 -3.78 2.54
C SER A 213 10.29 -2.40 2.25
N GLY A 214 10.75 -1.72 1.19
CA GLY A 214 10.19 -0.43 0.78
C GLY A 214 8.73 -0.46 0.30
N ARG A 215 8.20 -1.64 -0.06
CA ARG A 215 6.77 -1.83 -0.38
C ARG A 215 5.96 -2.27 0.83
N LEU A 216 6.58 -2.80 1.87
CA LEU A 216 5.86 -3.21 3.09
C LEU A 216 5.75 -2.04 4.07
N PRO A 217 4.81 -2.08 5.04
CA PRO A 217 4.83 -1.17 6.18
C PRO A 217 6.18 -1.24 6.92
N SER A 218 6.61 -0.12 7.49
CA SER A 218 7.86 -0.09 8.28
C SER A 218 7.78 -1.10 9.43
N GLY A 219 8.85 -1.85 9.67
CA GLY A 219 8.88 -2.88 10.72
C GLY A 219 8.07 -4.14 10.44
N CYS A 220 7.42 -4.26 9.28
CA CYS A 220 6.68 -5.46 8.88
C CYS A 220 7.61 -6.67 8.73
N ALA A 221 7.34 -7.73 9.48
CA ALA A 221 7.95 -9.04 9.30
C ALA A 221 7.24 -9.78 8.16
N PHE A 222 5.93 -10.01 8.32
CA PHE A 222 5.07 -10.60 7.31
C PHE A 222 3.61 -10.14 7.42
N LEU A 223 2.89 -10.22 6.31
CA LEU A 223 1.46 -9.99 6.21
C LEU A 223 0.82 -11.23 5.59
N LEU A 224 -0.08 -11.88 6.30
CA LEU A 224 -0.81 -13.05 5.86
C LEU A 224 -2.22 -12.62 5.44
N THR A 225 -2.64 -13.00 4.24
CA THR A 225 -3.97 -12.64 3.71
C THR A 225 -4.54 -13.77 2.85
N HIS A 226 -5.87 -13.82 2.75
CA HIS A 226 -6.55 -14.60 1.72
C HIS A 226 -7.09 -13.66 0.63
N PRO A 227 -6.97 -13.99 -0.68
CA PRO A 227 -7.51 -13.19 -1.77
C PRO A 227 -8.99 -12.79 -1.68
N MET A 228 -9.77 -13.45 -0.82
CA MET A 228 -11.19 -13.15 -0.64
C MET A 228 -11.45 -11.96 0.28
N ALA A 229 -10.43 -11.53 1.03
CA ALA A 229 -10.55 -10.52 2.07
C ALA A 229 -10.60 -9.10 1.48
N ALA A 230 -9.91 -8.88 0.36
CA ALA A 230 -9.69 -7.55 -0.18
C ALA A 230 -9.74 -7.51 -1.70
N THR A 231 -10.24 -6.39 -2.21
CA THR A 231 -10.29 -6.07 -3.64
C THR A 231 -9.61 -4.72 -3.87
N ALA A 232 -8.82 -4.59 -4.94
CA ALA A 232 -8.22 -3.30 -5.31
C ALA A 232 -8.59 -2.93 -6.75
N PRO A 233 -9.79 -2.38 -6.95
CA PRO A 233 -10.26 -2.02 -8.28
C PRO A 233 -9.44 -0.87 -8.86
N ARG A 234 -9.25 -0.92 -10.17
CA ARG A 234 -8.68 0.16 -10.96
C ARG A 234 -9.73 0.64 -11.93
N GLN A 235 -10.17 1.88 -11.75
CA GLN A 235 -11.33 2.42 -12.48
C GLN A 235 -10.93 3.07 -13.79
N LEU A 236 -9.77 3.72 -13.82
CA LEU A 236 -9.26 4.41 -15.00
C LEU A 236 -7.76 4.22 -15.03
N GLU A 237 -7.25 3.75 -16.17
CA GLU A 237 -5.84 3.78 -16.54
C GLU A 237 -5.78 4.46 -17.91
N GLU A 238 -5.47 5.75 -17.91
CA GLU A 238 -5.33 6.52 -19.14
C GLU A 238 -3.87 6.93 -19.31
N TYR A 239 -3.29 6.55 -20.45
CA TYR A 239 -1.93 6.93 -20.83
C TYR A 239 -1.96 7.59 -22.21
N LYS A 240 -1.47 8.82 -22.28
CA LYS A 240 -1.41 9.61 -23.51
C LYS A 240 0.02 9.97 -23.82
N THR A 241 0.35 9.95 -25.11
CA THR A 241 1.61 10.46 -25.63
C THR A 241 1.28 11.41 -26.77
N HIS A 242 1.62 12.68 -26.59
CA HIS A 242 1.48 13.71 -27.61
C HIS A 242 2.83 13.93 -28.30
N SER A 243 2.82 14.01 -29.62
CA SER A 243 3.97 14.45 -30.43
C SER A 243 3.78 15.92 -30.77
N ASP A 244 4.77 16.75 -30.47
CA ASP A 244 4.81 18.20 -30.71
C ASP A 244 3.54 18.95 -30.23
N PRO A 245 3.17 18.85 -28.95
CA PRO A 245 2.08 19.64 -28.43
C PRO A 245 2.43 21.14 -28.44
N PRO A 246 1.44 22.04 -28.49
CA PRO A 246 1.68 23.48 -28.51
C PRO A 246 2.60 23.93 -27.37
N GLY A 247 3.70 24.61 -27.71
CA GLY A 247 4.68 25.12 -26.74
C GLY A 247 5.82 24.18 -26.37
N ILE A 248 5.86 22.94 -26.88
CA ILE A 248 6.93 21.97 -26.61
C ILE A 248 7.44 21.36 -27.93
N SER A 249 8.76 21.40 -28.14
CA SER A 249 9.42 20.75 -29.28
C SER A 249 9.85 19.33 -28.89
N GLY A 250 8.93 18.36 -28.94
CA GLY A 250 9.21 17.02 -28.42
C GLY A 250 7.97 16.17 -28.14
N PHE A 251 8.05 15.31 -27.12
CA PHE A 251 6.96 14.45 -26.68
C PHE A 251 6.49 14.85 -25.30
N LEU A 252 5.18 14.91 -25.10
CA LEU A 252 4.55 15.04 -23.79
C LEU A 252 3.86 13.72 -23.46
N VAL A 253 4.27 13.11 -22.36
CA VAL A 253 3.67 11.86 -21.88
C VAL A 253 2.90 12.15 -20.60
N GLU A 254 1.63 11.75 -20.59
CA GLU A 254 0.71 11.96 -19.48
C GLU A 254 0.09 10.63 -19.08
N GLY A 255 -0.05 10.42 -17.77
CA GLY A 255 -0.74 9.27 -17.22
C GLY A 255 -1.63 9.65 -16.07
N ARG A 256 -2.83 9.08 -16.02
CA ARG A 256 -3.78 9.18 -14.91
C ARG A 256 -4.26 7.80 -14.52
N VAL A 257 -4.17 7.48 -13.24
CA VAL A 257 -4.64 6.21 -12.68
C VAL A 257 -5.52 6.47 -11.47
N VAL A 258 -6.75 5.96 -11.52
CA VAL A 258 -7.73 6.03 -10.44
C VAL A 258 -7.90 4.64 -9.83
N TYR A 259 -7.55 4.49 -8.55
CA TYR A 259 -7.52 3.19 -7.88
C TYR A 259 -7.80 3.30 -6.38
N ASP A 260 -8.22 2.21 -5.76
CA ASP A 260 -8.29 2.09 -4.30
C ASP A 260 -8.10 0.63 -3.86
N CYS A 261 -8.03 0.39 -2.55
CA CYS A 261 -7.99 -0.93 -1.95
C CYS A 261 -9.02 -1.00 -0.83
N PHE A 262 -9.92 -1.97 -0.92
CA PHE A 262 -11.02 -2.17 0.02
C PHE A 262 -10.91 -3.54 0.66
N VAL A 263 -11.06 -3.58 1.98
CA VAL A 263 -11.22 -4.81 2.76
C VAL A 263 -12.70 -5.00 3.05
N LEU A 264 -13.21 -6.19 2.79
CA LEU A 264 -14.62 -6.53 3.06
C LEU A 264 -14.81 -6.73 4.56
N ALA A 265 -15.81 -6.06 5.15
CA ALA A 265 -15.97 -6.01 6.60
C ALA A 265 -16.16 -7.40 7.25
N GLU A 266 -16.86 -8.31 6.59
CA GLU A 266 -17.10 -9.69 7.06
C GLU A 266 -15.90 -10.62 6.85
N LYS A 267 -14.96 -10.25 5.98
CA LYS A 267 -13.79 -11.06 5.62
C LYS A 267 -12.46 -10.42 6.03
N ALA A 268 -12.51 -9.30 6.75
CA ALA A 268 -11.33 -8.59 7.26
C ALA A 268 -10.49 -9.47 8.19
N ASP A 269 -11.13 -10.42 8.87
CA ASP A 269 -10.49 -11.40 9.75
C ASP A 269 -9.58 -12.40 9.02
N ALA A 270 -9.64 -12.44 7.69
CA ALA A 270 -8.73 -13.22 6.86
C ALA A 270 -7.39 -12.52 6.58
N ILE A 271 -7.10 -11.44 7.30
CA ILE A 271 -5.83 -10.69 7.21
C ILE A 271 -5.19 -10.67 8.60
N TYR A 272 -3.90 -11.03 8.65
CA TYR A 272 -3.08 -10.94 9.85
C TYR A 272 -1.78 -10.20 9.54
N TYR A 273 -1.41 -9.29 10.44
CA TYR A 273 -0.20 -8.48 10.32
C TYR A 273 0.80 -8.80 11.43
N HIS A 274 2.04 -9.11 11.07
CA HIS A 274 3.12 -9.29 12.03
C HIS A 274 4.23 -8.26 11.79
N GLY A 275 4.52 -7.44 12.78
CA GLY A 275 5.58 -6.45 12.69
C GLY A 275 5.86 -5.76 14.01
N ASN A 276 7.10 -5.25 14.15
CA ASN A 276 7.63 -4.70 15.40
C ASN A 276 6.86 -3.46 15.91
N GLN A 277 5.90 -2.92 15.14
CA GLN A 277 5.04 -1.80 15.49
C GLN A 277 3.68 -1.98 14.78
N PRO A 278 2.55 -1.54 15.39
CA PRO A 278 1.30 -1.38 14.66
C PRO A 278 1.49 -0.37 13.50
N VAL A 279 0.64 -0.42 12.47
CA VAL A 279 0.84 0.41 11.26
C VAL A 279 0.20 1.79 11.42
N LEU A 280 0.99 2.85 11.16
CA LEU A 280 0.48 4.22 11.07
C LEU A 280 -0.56 4.35 9.95
N ARG A 281 -1.72 4.93 10.27
CA ARG A 281 -2.70 5.33 9.26
C ARG A 281 -2.08 6.39 8.34
N GLN A 282 -2.38 6.34 7.04
CA GLN A 282 -1.88 7.36 6.12
C GLN A 282 -2.82 8.57 6.09
N LEU A 283 -2.28 9.76 6.37
CA LEU A 283 -2.95 11.02 6.08
C LEU A 283 -2.65 11.40 4.62
N ASN A 284 -3.69 11.68 3.83
CA ASN A 284 -3.50 12.30 2.53
C ASN A 284 -3.25 13.79 2.75
N VAL A 285 -1.99 14.19 2.67
CA VAL A 285 -1.55 15.58 2.79
C VAL A 285 -1.25 16.12 1.40
N THR A 286 -1.92 17.21 1.03
CA THR A 286 -1.57 18.00 -0.14
C THR A 286 -1.18 19.40 0.30
N ALA A 287 -0.21 20.00 -0.38
CA ALA A 287 0.24 21.36 -0.13
C ALA A 287 0.01 22.19 -1.40
N ALA A 288 -0.76 23.27 -1.28
CA ALA A 288 -1.01 24.21 -2.37
C ALA A 288 -0.25 25.52 -2.09
N GLN A 289 0.53 26.01 -3.05
CA GLN A 289 1.27 27.26 -2.89
C GLN A 289 0.34 28.46 -2.88
N THR A 290 0.39 29.27 -1.82
CA THR A 290 -0.42 30.49 -1.68
C THR A 290 0.41 31.78 -1.69
N GLY A 291 1.74 31.66 -1.60
CA GLY A 291 2.66 32.79 -1.71
C GLY A 291 4.13 32.37 -1.71
N ALA A 292 5.04 33.33 -1.82
CA ALA A 292 6.49 33.06 -1.73
C ALA A 292 6.82 32.47 -0.35
N GLY A 293 7.29 31.22 -0.32
CA GLY A 293 7.65 30.54 0.93
C GLY A 293 6.45 30.13 1.80
N LYS A 294 5.23 30.08 1.26
CA LYS A 294 4.02 29.70 1.99
C LYS A 294 3.17 28.68 1.24
N VAL A 295 2.61 27.73 1.99
CA VAL A 295 1.70 26.72 1.46
C VAL A 295 0.48 26.55 2.36
N THR A 296 -0.68 26.30 1.76
CA THR A 296 -1.87 25.83 2.45
C THR A 296 -1.86 24.31 2.51
N VAL A 297 -1.97 23.76 3.71
CA VAL A 297 -2.00 22.31 3.95
C VAL A 297 -3.43 21.82 3.89
N LEU A 298 -3.72 20.91 2.98
CA LEU A 298 -5.02 20.27 2.83
C LEU A 298 -4.89 18.80 3.24
N LEU A 299 -5.79 18.38 4.13
CA LEU A 299 -5.84 17.04 4.69
C LEU A 299 -7.12 16.33 4.28
N ASN A 300 -7.01 15.04 3.97
CA ASN A 300 -8.13 14.14 3.74
C ASN A 300 -7.92 12.82 4.51
N PRO A 301 -8.79 12.46 5.48
CA PRO A 301 -10.02 13.17 5.89
C PRO A 301 -9.77 14.55 6.48
N GLY A 302 -10.71 15.47 6.25
CA GLY A 302 -10.63 16.89 6.62
C GLY A 302 -10.88 17.18 8.10
N THR A 303 -11.13 16.15 8.89
CA THR A 303 -11.24 16.17 10.35
C THR A 303 -10.35 15.08 10.94
N PRO A 304 -9.66 15.35 12.07
CA PRO A 304 -8.98 14.30 12.82
C PRO A 304 -9.99 13.31 13.40
N GLU A 305 -9.51 12.13 13.76
CA GLU A 305 -10.27 11.11 14.47
C GLU A 305 -10.62 11.60 15.88
N ASP A 306 -11.72 11.10 16.46
CA ASP A 306 -12.19 11.57 17.77
C ASP A 306 -11.09 11.43 18.83
N GLY A 307 -10.77 12.54 19.51
CA GLY A 307 -9.70 12.61 20.51
C GLY A 307 -8.27 12.72 19.96
N CYS A 308 -8.11 12.88 18.64
CA CYS A 308 -6.83 13.12 17.99
C CYS A 308 -6.63 14.58 17.54
N SER A 309 -5.37 15.01 17.43
CA SER A 309 -4.99 16.33 16.93
C SER A 309 -3.91 16.22 15.86
N TRP A 310 -3.80 17.21 14.98
CA TRP A 310 -2.77 17.25 13.95
C TRP A 310 -1.59 18.13 14.36
N SER A 311 -0.40 17.71 13.97
CA SER A 311 0.81 18.51 14.10
C SER A 311 1.68 18.33 12.86
N TYR A 312 2.49 19.34 12.51
CA TYR A 312 3.31 19.35 11.32
C TYR A 312 4.76 19.74 11.60
N LYS A 313 5.67 19.29 10.74
CA LYS A 313 7.08 19.66 10.74
C LYS A 313 7.56 19.83 9.30
N VAL A 314 8.29 20.92 9.06
CA VAL A 314 8.95 21.20 7.78
C VAL A 314 10.45 20.93 7.88
N GLY A 315 11.01 20.28 6.86
CA GLY A 315 12.40 19.85 6.86
C GLY A 315 12.98 19.64 5.47
N ASP A 316 14.30 19.49 5.39
CA ASP A 316 15.00 19.19 4.13
C ASP A 316 14.84 17.71 3.71
N ALA A 317 14.39 16.87 4.65
CA ALA A 317 14.03 15.47 4.46
C ALA A 317 12.66 15.18 5.12
N ALA A 318 12.00 14.13 4.67
CA ALA A 318 10.80 13.61 5.30
C ALA A 318 11.12 13.06 6.70
N GLU A 319 10.26 13.33 7.68
CA GLU A 319 10.48 12.80 9.02
C GLU A 319 10.02 11.36 9.17
N THR A 320 10.82 10.58 9.88
CA THR A 320 10.49 9.19 10.20
C THR A 320 9.64 9.17 11.45
N VAL A 321 8.39 8.75 11.30
CA VAL A 321 7.41 8.65 12.39
C VAL A 321 7.04 7.18 12.55
N THR A 322 6.97 6.70 13.78
CA THR A 322 6.55 5.34 14.14
C THR A 322 5.20 5.36 14.83
N TYR A 323 4.41 4.30 14.70
CA TYR A 323 3.15 4.18 15.43
C TYR A 323 3.40 4.20 16.93
N ASP A 324 2.53 4.90 17.65
CA ASP A 324 2.67 5.20 19.07
C ASP A 324 3.99 5.89 19.50
N GLY A 325 4.81 6.31 18.52
CA GLY A 325 6.04 7.03 18.76
C GLY A 325 5.77 8.43 19.27
N THR A 326 6.55 8.86 20.27
CA THR A 326 6.59 10.26 20.68
C THR A 326 7.25 11.08 19.58
N VAL A 327 6.57 12.13 19.12
CA VAL A 327 7.13 13.05 18.14
C VAL A 327 7.66 14.32 18.83
N SER A 328 8.86 14.75 18.47
CA SER A 328 9.49 15.96 19.02
C SER A 328 9.70 17.03 17.96
N GLY A 329 9.40 18.29 18.29
CA GLY A 329 9.62 19.44 17.40
C GLY A 329 8.58 19.60 16.30
N PHE A 330 7.37 19.06 16.50
CA PHE A 330 6.21 19.30 15.63
C PHE A 330 5.39 20.48 16.16
N THR A 331 4.84 21.28 15.26
CA THR A 331 3.96 22.42 15.55
C THR A 331 2.51 22.03 15.34
N ALA A 332 1.59 22.48 16.19
CA ALA A 332 0.16 22.15 16.04
C ALA A 332 -0.42 22.66 14.71
N LEU A 333 -1.21 21.82 14.05
CA LEU A 333 -1.98 22.16 12.86
C LEU A 333 -3.47 22.21 13.22
N PRO A 334 -4.09 23.39 13.36
CA PRO A 334 -5.42 23.52 13.94
C PRO A 334 -6.54 22.96 13.05
N ALA A 335 -6.39 23.07 11.72
CA ALA A 335 -7.39 22.58 10.77
C ALA A 335 -6.79 22.30 9.39
N SER A 336 -7.51 21.51 8.60
CA SER A 336 -7.29 21.42 7.15
C SER A 336 -7.56 22.78 6.51
N GLY A 337 -6.68 23.22 5.61
CA GLY A 337 -6.70 24.57 5.03
C GLY A 337 -5.85 25.60 5.77
N THR A 338 -5.06 25.20 6.78
CA THR A 338 -4.14 26.13 7.47
C THR A 338 -2.96 26.50 6.57
N GLU A 339 -2.64 27.78 6.48
CA GLU A 339 -1.43 28.29 5.83
C GLU A 339 -0.21 28.16 6.75
N ILE A 340 0.87 27.60 6.22
CA ILE A 340 2.15 27.45 6.92
C ILE A 340 3.30 28.04 6.10
N ALA A 341 4.33 28.53 6.79
CA ALA A 341 5.57 28.94 6.16
C ALA A 341 6.46 27.72 5.89
N THR A 342 6.96 27.59 4.65
CA THR A 342 7.86 26.49 4.27
C THR A 342 9.30 26.74 4.68
N ALA A 343 9.66 28.00 4.95
CA ALA A 343 11.03 28.43 5.30
C ALA A 343 12.11 27.91 4.32
N GLY A 344 11.76 27.72 3.04
CA GLY A 344 12.65 27.19 2.01
C GLY A 344 12.96 25.68 2.12
N LYS A 345 12.25 24.96 2.99
CA LYS A 345 12.39 23.51 3.19
C LYS A 345 11.62 22.70 2.14
N LYS A 346 12.08 21.48 1.87
CA LYS A 346 11.63 20.64 0.75
C LYS A 346 10.52 19.66 1.09
N PHE A 347 10.30 19.36 2.37
CA PHE A 347 9.32 18.38 2.81
C PHE A 347 8.48 18.91 3.96
N LEU A 348 7.21 18.58 3.93
CA LEU A 348 6.25 18.75 5.01
C LEU A 348 5.80 17.37 5.49
N THR A 349 5.97 17.11 6.77
CA THR A 349 5.45 15.90 7.44
C THR A 349 4.34 16.33 8.39
N VAL A 350 3.14 15.78 8.22
CA VAL A 350 2.00 15.97 9.11
C VAL A 350 1.73 14.67 9.84
N VAL A 351 1.51 14.76 11.14
CA VAL A 351 1.24 13.62 12.03
C VAL A 351 -0.07 13.86 12.75
N GLU A 352 -0.84 12.81 12.93
CA GLU A 352 -1.99 12.77 13.82
C GLU A 352 -1.58 12.13 15.14
N LEU A 353 -1.86 12.83 16.23
CA LEU A 353 -1.48 12.48 17.58
C LEU A 353 -2.73 12.18 18.41
N ASN A 354 -2.67 11.15 19.24
CA ASN A 354 -3.71 10.90 20.25
C ASN A 354 -3.58 11.87 21.44
N SER A 355 -4.46 11.74 22.42
CA SER A 355 -4.43 12.51 23.67
C SER A 355 -3.13 12.39 24.49
N GLU A 356 -2.33 11.35 24.24
CA GLU A 356 -1.02 11.11 24.86
C GLU A 356 0.16 11.64 24.02
N SER A 357 -0.09 12.41 22.95
CA SER A 357 0.92 12.92 22.01
C SER A 357 1.70 11.82 21.27
N LYS A 358 1.08 10.65 21.08
CA LYS A 358 1.64 9.53 20.33
C LYS A 358 1.08 9.46 18.92
N ALA A 359 1.93 9.14 17.95
CA ALA A 359 1.57 9.14 16.54
C ALA A 359 0.63 7.99 16.15
N ARG A 360 -0.52 8.34 15.55
CA ARG A 360 -1.53 7.41 15.02
C ARG A 360 -1.59 7.42 13.50
N ALA A 361 -1.35 8.57 12.88
CA ALA A 361 -1.30 8.70 11.43
C ALA A 361 -0.15 9.61 10.97
N VAL A 362 0.35 9.40 9.76
CA VAL A 362 1.36 10.28 9.15
C VAL A 362 1.06 10.50 7.68
N GLY A 363 1.35 11.70 7.20
CA GLY A 363 1.37 12.03 5.79
C GLY A 363 2.56 12.92 5.48
N VAL A 364 3.21 12.67 4.35
CA VAL A 364 4.36 13.45 3.90
C VAL A 364 4.05 13.99 2.51
N VAL A 365 4.31 15.26 2.30
CA VAL A 365 4.23 15.91 0.99
C VAL A 365 5.55 16.61 0.70
N LYS A 366 6.01 16.45 -0.54
CA LYS A 366 7.15 17.22 -1.04
C LYS A 366 6.64 18.62 -1.40
N LEU A 367 7.29 19.63 -0.85
CA LEU A 367 7.01 21.03 -1.14
C LEU A 367 7.70 21.42 -2.46
N ALA A 368 7.00 22.21 -3.27
CA ALA A 368 7.49 22.68 -4.57
C ALA A 368 8.55 23.77 -4.41
#